data_AF-A0A0R2CWH9-F1
#
_entry.id   AF-A0A0R2CWH9-F1
#
_cell.length_a   1.000
_cell.length_b   1.000
_cell.length_c   1.000
_cell.angle_alpha   90.00
_cell.angle_beta   90.00
_cell.angle_gamma   90.00
#
_symmetry.space_group_name_H-M   'P 1'
#
loop_
_entity.id
_entity.type
_entity.pdbx_description
1 polymer ?
#
loop_
_entity_poly.entity_id
_entity_poly.type
_entity_poly.pdbx_seq_one_letter_code
_entity_poly.pdbx_strand_id
1 'polypeptide(L)'
;MSNPHDPEFPEDENTWGYTDLNRANIFINSELDKNHQKQTLIHELIHIMLWESGKTSLYNDENLVTSLANSIFELIQGNSLFVN
;
A
#
# COMPACT_ATOMS: atom_id res chain seq x y z
N MET A 1 -22.90 -13.63 2.03
CA MET A 1 -22.84 -13.39 3.48
C MET A 1 -21.40 -13.00 3.79
N SER A 2 -21.17 -11.74 4.11
CA SER A 2 -19.83 -11.17 4.35
C SER A 2 -19.29 -11.63 5.71
N ASN A 3 -18.00 -11.91 5.78
CA ASN A 3 -17.32 -12.39 6.98
C ASN A 3 -17.20 -11.25 8.02
N PRO A 4 -17.63 -11.44 9.28
CA PRO A 4 -17.64 -10.39 10.31
C PRO A 4 -16.24 -9.93 10.78
N HIS A 5 -15.17 -10.43 10.18
CA HIS A 5 -13.78 -10.03 10.44
C HIS A 5 -13.12 -9.33 9.25
N ASP A 6 -13.83 -9.13 8.15
CA ASP A 6 -13.32 -8.30 7.06
C ASP A 6 -13.42 -6.85 7.56
N PRO A 7 -12.29 -6.15 7.72
CA PRO A 7 -12.32 -4.80 8.24
C PRO A 7 -13.05 -3.92 7.24
N GLU A 8 -14.02 -3.16 7.74
CA GLU A 8 -14.79 -2.20 6.96
C GLU A 8 -13.80 -1.32 6.19
N PHE A 9 -13.79 -1.46 4.86
CA PHE A 9 -13.06 -0.53 4.01
C PHE A 9 -13.57 0.88 4.35
N PRO A 10 -12.68 1.87 4.54
CA PRO A 10 -13.12 3.24 4.72
C PRO A 10 -14.10 3.58 3.59
N GLU A 11 -15.24 4.20 3.93
CA GLU A 11 -16.37 4.49 3.02
C GLU A 11 -16.02 5.41 1.83
N ASP A 12 -14.74 5.72 1.63
CA ASP A 12 -14.26 6.47 0.48
C ASP A 12 -14.19 5.52 -0.72
N GLU A 13 -15.17 5.63 -1.62
CA GLU A 13 -15.42 4.74 -2.77
C GLU A 13 -14.24 4.64 -3.77
N ASN A 14 -13.13 5.35 -3.55
CA ASN A 14 -11.95 5.36 -4.41
C ASN A 14 -10.65 4.85 -3.76
N THR A 15 -10.68 4.24 -2.58
CA THR A 15 -9.48 3.71 -1.92
C THR A 15 -9.03 2.37 -2.52
N TRP A 16 -7.83 2.33 -3.12
CA TRP A 16 -7.22 1.10 -3.67
C TRP A 16 -6.66 0.16 -2.60
N GLY A 17 -6.24 0.71 -1.46
CA GLY A 17 -5.76 -0.02 -0.31
C GLY A 17 -5.64 0.90 0.89
N TYR A 18 -5.46 0.30 2.07
CA TYR A 18 -5.19 1.04 3.29
C TYR A 18 -4.39 0.19 4.28
N THR A 19 -3.76 0.89 5.23
CA THR A 19 -2.99 0.30 6.30
C THR A 19 -3.69 0.46 7.65
N ASP A 20 -3.89 -0.65 8.37
CA ASP A 20 -4.19 -0.62 9.81
C ASP A 20 -2.87 -0.57 10.59
N LEU A 21 -2.43 0.65 10.94
CA LEU A 21 -1.17 0.89 11.65
C LEU A 21 -1.12 0.23 13.03
N ASN A 22 -2.26 -0.02 13.69
CA ASN A 22 -2.26 -0.65 15.01
C ASN A 22 -2.01 -2.15 14.94
N ARG A 23 -2.36 -2.78 13.80
CA ARG A 23 -2.24 -4.23 13.58
C ARG A 23 -1.14 -4.59 12.59
N ALA A 24 -0.46 -3.59 12.01
CA ALA A 24 0.52 -3.76 10.92
C ALA A 24 -0.03 -4.60 9.76
N ASN A 25 -1.31 -4.41 9.42
CA ASN A 25 -2.00 -5.12 8.36
C ASN A 25 -2.26 -4.19 7.18
N ILE A 26 -2.08 -4.73 5.96
CA ILE A 26 -2.37 -4.04 4.71
C ILE A 26 -3.58 -4.70 4.05
N PHE A 27 -4.54 -3.89 3.62
CA PHE A 27 -5.70 -4.33 2.87
C PHE A 27 -5.64 -3.73 1.47
N ILE A 28 -5.88 -4.56 0.45
CA ILE A 28 -5.81 -4.15 -0.96
C ILE A 28 -7.12 -4.57 -1.62
N ASN A 29 -7.69 -3.67 -2.42
CA ASN A 29 -8.87 -3.97 -3.19
C ASN A 29 -8.57 -5.12 -4.18
N SER A 30 -9.25 -6.26 -3.98
CA SER A 30 -9.04 -7.47 -4.78
C SER A 30 -9.51 -7.34 -6.23
N GLU A 31 -10.32 -6.34 -6.56
CA GLU A 31 -10.82 -6.07 -7.91
C GLU A 31 -9.79 -5.38 -8.82
N LEU A 32 -8.72 -4.83 -8.24
CA LEU A 32 -7.60 -4.26 -8.99
C LEU A 32 -6.85 -5.35 -9.77
N ASP A 33 -6.28 -5.02 -10.93
CA ASP A 33 -5.36 -5.95 -11.59
C ASP A 33 -4.07 -6.16 -10.80
N LYS A 34 -3.29 -7.17 -11.17
CA LYS A 34 -2.10 -7.58 -10.41
C LYS A 34 -1.01 -6.51 -10.33
N ASN A 35 -0.90 -5.62 -11.31
CA ASN A 35 0.09 -4.56 -11.28
C ASN A 35 -0.36 -3.46 -10.32
N HIS A 36 -1.62 -3.05 -10.39
CA HIS A 36 -2.19 -2.10 -9.43
C HIS A 36 -2.16 -2.65 -8.01
N GLN A 37 -2.49 -3.94 -7.78
CA GLN A 37 -2.36 -4.57 -6.46
C GLN A 37 -0.92 -4.49 -5.91
N LYS A 38 0.09 -4.78 -6.75
CA LYS A 38 1.50 -4.70 -6.34
C LYS A 38 1.94 -3.27 -6.04
N GLN A 39 1.53 -2.31 -6.87
CA GLN A 39 1.84 -0.90 -6.68
C GLN A 39 1.21 -0.37 -5.38
N THR A 40 -0.06 -0.69 -5.14
CA THR A 40 -0.75 -0.37 -3.88
C THR A 40 -0.06 -1.04 -2.69
N LEU A 41 0.35 -2.30 -2.79
CA LEU A 41 1.11 -2.95 -1.72
C LEU A 41 2.39 -2.18 -1.36
N ILE A 42 3.14 -1.73 -2.36
CA ILE A 42 4.37 -0.95 -2.14
C ILE A 42 4.04 0.40 -1.48
N HIS A 43 2.96 1.06 -1.91
CA HIS A 43 2.47 2.31 -1.32
C HIS A 43 2.17 2.15 0.18
N GLU A 44 1.37 1.14 0.54
CA GLU A 44 1.03 0.84 1.94
C GLU A 44 2.25 0.43 2.77
N LEU A 45 3.20 -0.32 2.19
CA LEU A 45 4.45 -0.65 2.87
C LEU A 45 5.28 0.60 3.21
N ILE A 46 5.28 1.62 2.35
CA ILE A 46 6.03 2.86 2.61
C ILE A 46 5.38 3.63 3.77
N HIS A 47 4.05 3.69 3.87
CA HIS A 47 3.36 4.26 5.03
C HIS A 47 3.85 3.61 6.33
N ILE A 48 3.85 2.28 6.38
CA ILE A 48 4.32 1.50 7.55
C ILE A 48 5.79 1.77 7.83
N MET A 49 6.66 1.72 6.81
CA MET A 49 8.11 1.96 7.00
C MET A 49 8.40 3.35 7.55
N LEU A 50 7.69 4.38 7.10
CA LEU A 50 7.84 5.73 7.61
C LEU A 50 7.36 5.84 9.06
N TRP A 51 6.23 5.21 9.38
CA TRP A 51 5.70 5.13 10.74
C TRP A 51 6.67 4.42 11.69
N GLU A 52 7.04 3.18 11.39
CA GLU A 52 7.91 2.33 12.21
C GLU A 52 9.33 2.89 12.36
N SER A 53 9.83 3.64 11.36
CA SER A 53 11.14 4.29 11.45
C SER A 53 11.13 5.64 12.19
N GLY A 54 10.01 5.99 12.83
CA GLY A 54 9.85 7.22 13.61
C GLY A 54 9.72 8.50 12.77
N LYS A 55 9.52 8.37 11.45
CA LYS A 55 9.31 9.51 10.52
C LYS A 55 7.83 9.83 10.40
N THR A 56 7.16 9.94 11.55
CA THR A 56 5.70 10.14 11.65
C THR A 56 5.21 11.51 11.15
N SER A 57 6.11 12.43 10.77
CA SER A 57 5.73 13.64 10.04
C SER A 57 5.59 13.42 8.53
N LEU A 58 6.17 12.33 8.00
CA LEU A 58 6.23 12.04 6.58
C LEU A 58 5.32 10.89 6.16
N TYR A 59 4.88 10.04 7.11
CA TYR A 59 4.10 8.85 6.77
C TYR A 59 2.78 9.19 6.04
N ASN A 60 2.14 10.32 6.30
CA ASN A 60 0.92 10.76 5.59
C ASN A 60 1.18 11.77 4.46
N ASP A 61 2.44 11.93 4.02
CA ASP A 61 2.74 12.73 2.84
C ASP A 61 2.46 11.89 1.58
N GLU A 62 1.21 11.90 1.13
CA GLU A 62 0.75 11.13 -0.04
C GLU A 62 1.57 11.38 -1.30
N ASN A 63 2.08 12.60 -1.49
CA ASN A 63 2.93 12.92 -2.64
C ASN A 63 4.28 12.21 -2.56
N LEU A 64 4.91 12.21 -1.38
CA LEU A 64 6.14 11.47 -1.13
C LEU A 64 5.91 9.97 -1.28
N VAL A 65 4.90 9.43 -0.60
CA VAL A 65 4.59 7.99 -0.58
C VAL A 65 4.28 7.48 -1.99
N THR A 66 3.41 8.18 -2.72
CA THR A 66 3.06 7.82 -4.10
C THR A 66 4.28 7.89 -5.02
N SER A 67 5.10 8.94 -4.92
CA SER A 67 6.30 9.08 -5.76
C SER A 67 7.31 7.96 -5.52
N LEU A 68 7.52 7.59 -4.25
CA LEU A 68 8.39 6.48 -3.87
C LEU A 68 7.81 5.14 -4.34
N ALA A 69 6.51 4.91 -4.16
CA ALA A 69 5.85 3.68 -4.58
C ALA A 69 5.97 3.46 -6.08
N ASN A 70 5.70 4.50 -6.88
CA ASN A 70 5.84 4.46 -8.33
C ASN A 70 7.28 4.18 -8.74
N SER A 71 8.25 4.88 -8.13
CA SER A 71 9.67 4.70 -8.44
C SER A 71 10.15 3.27 -8.12
N ILE A 72 9.76 2.73 -6.97
CA ILE A 72 10.11 1.37 -6.55
C ILE A 72 9.42 0.33 -7.44
N PHE A 73 8.16 0.54 -7.79
CA PHE A 73 7.43 -0.35 -8.68
C PHE A 73 8.10 -0.43 -10.05
N GLU A 74 8.46 0.71 -10.66
CA GLU A 74 9.19 0.76 -11.93
C GLU A 74 10.55 0.05 -11.84
N LEU A 75 11.29 0.27 -10.75
CA LEU A 75 12.55 -0.44 -10.51
C LEU A 75 12.35 -1.96 -10.42
N ILE A 76 11.30 -2.43 -9.75
CA ILE A 76 10.99 -3.86 -9.65
C ILE A 76 10.65 -4.44 -11.03
N GLN A 77 9.79 -3.77 -11.79
CA GLN A 77 9.37 -4.25 -13.11
C GLN A 77 10.53 -4.26 -14.12
N GLY A 78 11.45 -3.29 -14.03
CA GLY A 78 12.61 -3.18 -14.91
C GLY A 78 13.75 -4.14 -14.57
N ASN A 79 13.72 -4.84 -13.43
CA ASN A 79 14.82 -5.68 -12.96
C ASN A 79 14.37 -7.14 -12.78
N SER A 80 14.86 -8.03 -13.64
CA SER A 80 14.47 -9.45 -13.69
C SER A 80 14.75 -10.25 -12.41
N LEU A 81 15.62 -9.76 -11.53
CA LEU A 81 15.89 -10.41 -10.23
C LEU A 81 14.70 -10.34 -9.26
N PHE A 82 13.73 -9.45 -9.49
CA PHE A 82 12.54 -9.31 -8.64
C PHE A 82 11.27 -9.94 -9.23
N VAL A 83 11.32 -10.31 -10.52
CA VAL A 83 10.14 -10.77 -11.28
C VAL A 83 10.17 -12.30 -11.52
N ASN A 84 11.29 -12.97 -11.20
CA ASN A 84 11.51 -14.40 -11.37
C ASN A 84 11.39 -15.19 -10.08
#